data_AF-A0A1E7WMF1-F1
#
_entry.id   AF-A0A1E7WMF1-F1
#
_cell.length_a   1.000
_cell.length_b   1.000
_cell.length_c   1.000
_cell.angle_alpha   90.00
_cell.angle_beta   90.00
_cell.angle_gamma   90.00
#
_symmetry.space_group_name_H-M   'P 1'
#
loop_
_entity.id
_entity.type
_entity.pdbx_description
1 polymer ?
#
loop_
_entity_poly.entity_id
_entity_poly.type
_entity_poly.pdbx_seq_one_letter_code
_entity_poly.pdbx_strand_id
1 'polypeptide(L)'
;MGVGPVTGVYTDDIDGAFRASLVCSGGVLLVVCALLWGIVSMVNRSVRRSIGGDPAHVGEVARRIAEGDLSAEIRTGAGDQDSILAAMKAMQQRVSDTIGNIRRSADTIDTASGEIASGNMDLSARTESQASSLEELTSTVAQNAANAVQANTLVQSASSVAAQGGKVVSQVVQTQRWKRRAPASRAVGSQW
;
A
#
# COMPACT_ATOMS: atom_id res chain seq x y z
N MET A 1 -7.45 -113.82 40.05
CA MET A 1 -8.34 -112.66 40.22
C MET A 1 -7.86 -111.57 39.29
N GLY A 2 -8.43 -111.49 38.08
CA GLY A 2 -8.08 -110.47 37.09
C GLY A 2 -8.93 -109.23 37.33
N VAL A 3 -8.31 -108.16 37.81
CA VAL A 3 -8.90 -106.82 37.80
C VAL A 3 -8.94 -106.33 36.36
N GLY A 4 -10.15 -106.27 35.80
CA GLY A 4 -10.41 -105.87 34.41
C GLY A 4 -10.21 -104.37 34.14
N PRO A 5 -10.43 -103.95 32.88
CA PRO A 5 -9.91 -102.74 32.22
C PRO A 5 -10.63 -101.43 32.61
N VAL A 6 -11.16 -101.33 33.83
CA VAL A 6 -12.03 -100.22 34.25
C VAL A 6 -11.28 -98.89 34.33
N THR A 7 -9.96 -98.93 34.59
CA THR A 7 -9.12 -97.72 34.61
C THR A 7 -8.90 -97.11 33.23
N GLY A 8 -8.85 -97.92 32.17
CA GLY A 8 -8.66 -97.43 30.79
C GLY A 8 -9.85 -96.63 30.26
N VAL A 9 -11.08 -97.07 30.57
CA VAL A 9 -12.33 -96.40 30.16
C VAL A 9 -12.50 -95.05 30.85
N TYR A 10 -12.05 -94.91 32.10
CA TYR A 10 -12.17 -93.64 32.84
C TYR A 10 -11.17 -92.58 32.36
N THR A 11 -9.95 -92.98 31.98
CA THR A 11 -8.95 -92.07 31.41
C THR A 11 -9.32 -91.58 30.00
N ASP A 12 -9.88 -92.44 29.15
CA ASP A 12 -10.20 -92.10 27.76
C ASP A 12 -11.38 -91.11 27.65
N ASP A 13 -12.37 -91.21 28.56
CA ASP A 13 -13.51 -90.29 28.62
C ASP A 13 -13.10 -88.90 29.16
N ILE A 14 -12.16 -88.85 30.10
CA ILE A 14 -11.56 -87.61 30.61
C ILE A 14 -10.76 -86.91 29.49
N ASP A 15 -9.97 -87.65 28.71
CA ASP A 15 -9.18 -87.11 27.61
C ASP A 15 -10.08 -86.59 26.47
N GLY A 16 -11.18 -87.27 26.17
CA GLY A 16 -12.19 -86.82 25.20
C GLY A 16 -12.88 -85.51 25.61
N ALA A 17 -13.35 -85.42 26.85
CA ALA A 17 -14.00 -84.21 27.39
C ALA A 17 -13.01 -83.03 27.51
N PHE A 18 -11.77 -83.29 27.86
CA PHE A 18 -10.71 -82.29 27.91
C PHE A 18 -10.37 -81.75 26.51
N ARG A 19 -10.24 -82.63 25.50
CA ARG A 19 -10.02 -82.22 24.10
C ARG A 19 -11.19 -81.43 23.52
N ALA A 20 -12.43 -81.83 23.81
CA ALA A 20 -13.62 -81.09 23.39
C ALA A 20 -13.67 -79.68 24.00
N SER A 21 -13.34 -79.56 25.29
CA SER A 21 -13.27 -78.27 25.99
C SER A 21 -12.14 -77.38 25.45
N LEU A 22 -10.98 -77.96 25.11
CA LEU A 22 -9.86 -77.26 24.47
C LEU A 22 -10.21 -76.74 23.07
N VAL A 23 -10.89 -77.56 22.25
CA VAL A 23 -11.29 -77.15 20.89
C VAL A 23 -12.36 -76.06 20.92
N CYS A 24 -13.36 -76.17 21.80
CA CYS A 24 -14.40 -75.13 21.96
C CYS A 24 -13.81 -73.81 22.46
N SER A 25 -12.98 -73.82 23.50
CA SER A 25 -12.34 -72.60 24.03
C SER A 25 -11.37 -71.97 23.02
N GLY A 26 -10.59 -72.79 22.30
CA GLY A 26 -9.74 -72.33 21.20
C GLY A 26 -10.53 -71.71 20.04
N GLY A 27 -11.67 -72.31 19.68
CA GLY A 27 -12.58 -71.78 18.65
C GLY A 27 -13.16 -70.42 19.02
N VAL A 28 -13.60 -70.24 20.27
CA VAL A 28 -14.08 -68.94 20.77
C VAL A 28 -12.98 -67.89 20.72
N LEU A 29 -11.75 -68.25 21.14
CA LEU A 29 -10.60 -67.33 21.09
C LEU A 29 -10.30 -66.88 19.66
N LEU A 30 -10.30 -67.80 18.69
CA LEU A 30 -10.07 -67.49 17.28
C LEU A 30 -11.14 -66.55 16.71
N VAL A 31 -12.41 -66.77 17.03
CA VAL A 31 -13.51 -65.89 16.61
C VAL A 31 -13.32 -64.49 17.19
N VAL A 32 -12.96 -64.38 18.47
CA VAL A 32 -12.68 -63.08 19.11
C VAL A 32 -11.51 -62.38 18.44
N CYS A 33 -10.40 -63.08 18.18
CA CYS A 33 -9.25 -62.51 17.46
C CYS A 33 -9.62 -62.03 16.05
N ALA A 34 -10.42 -62.81 15.31
CA ALA A 34 -10.87 -62.44 13.97
C ALA A 34 -11.78 -61.20 14.00
N LEU A 35 -12.69 -61.11 14.97
CA LEU A 35 -13.56 -59.94 15.16
C LEU A 35 -12.75 -58.69 15.51
N LEU A 36 -11.80 -58.80 16.44
CA LEU A 36 -10.92 -57.69 16.81
C LEU A 36 -10.07 -57.22 15.61
N TRP A 37 -9.52 -58.15 14.84
CA TRP A 37 -8.77 -57.82 13.63
C TRP A 37 -9.65 -57.12 12.58
N GLY A 38 -10.88 -57.59 12.39
CA GLY A 38 -11.86 -56.97 11.51
C GLY A 38 -12.21 -55.55 11.91
N ILE A 39 -12.47 -55.30 13.20
CA ILE A 39 -12.78 -53.97 13.74
C ILE A 39 -11.58 -53.02 13.57
N VAL A 40 -10.38 -53.45 13.94
CA VAL A 40 -9.16 -52.64 13.80
C VAL A 40 -8.91 -52.28 12.34
N SER A 41 -9.06 -53.25 11.43
CA SER A 41 -8.91 -53.03 9.99
C SER A 41 -9.96 -52.05 9.45
N MET A 42 -11.22 -52.19 9.85
CA MET A 42 -12.32 -51.30 9.45
C MET A 42 -12.08 -49.86 9.93
N VAL A 43 -11.72 -49.67 11.20
CA VAL A 43 -11.43 -48.34 11.77
C VAL A 43 -10.24 -47.71 11.07
N ASN A 44 -9.13 -48.45 10.91
CA ASN A 44 -7.94 -47.92 10.24
C ASN A 44 -8.23 -47.54 8.77
N ARG A 45 -9.03 -48.34 8.06
CA ARG A 45 -9.47 -48.03 6.69
C ARG A 45 -10.33 -46.76 6.64
N SER A 46 -11.24 -46.60 7.60
CA SER A 46 -12.12 -45.43 7.72
C SER A 46 -11.32 -44.16 8.01
N VAL A 47 -10.44 -44.19 9.01
CA VAL A 47 -9.58 -43.06 9.40
C VAL A 47 -8.69 -42.62 8.24
N ARG A 48 -8.02 -43.56 7.55
CA ARG A 48 -7.18 -43.24 6.38
C ARG A 48 -7.98 -42.56 5.27
N ARG A 49 -9.25 -42.93 5.08
CA ARG A 49 -10.12 -42.33 4.06
C ARG A 49 -10.60 -40.94 4.45
N SER A 50 -10.95 -40.71 5.73
CA SER A 50 -11.33 -39.38 6.23
C SER A 50 -10.14 -38.40 6.25
N ILE A 51 -8.94 -38.88 6.57
CA ILE A 51 -7.73 -38.06 6.55
C ILE A 51 -7.23 -37.84 5.11
N GLY A 52 -7.46 -38.79 4.21
CA GLY A 52 -7.07 -38.73 2.80
C GLY A 52 -5.62 -39.19 2.56
N GLY A 53 -5.05 -39.98 3.46
CA GLY A 53 -3.67 -40.43 3.37
C GLY A 53 -3.06 -40.93 4.67
N ASP A 54 -1.73 -40.90 4.71
CA ASP A 54 -0.94 -41.19 5.90
C ASP A 54 -1.02 -40.01 6.91
N PRO A 55 -1.44 -40.24 8.16
CA PRO A 55 -1.49 -39.20 9.20
C PRO A 55 -0.18 -38.41 9.35
N ALA A 56 0.97 -39.07 9.20
CA ALA A 56 2.27 -38.39 9.31
C ALA A 56 2.46 -37.35 8.19
N HIS A 57 2.04 -37.69 6.96
CA HIS A 57 2.10 -36.77 5.83
C HIS A 57 1.16 -35.58 6.01
N VAL A 58 -0.06 -35.81 6.49
CA VAL A 58 -1.03 -34.73 6.75
C VAL A 58 -0.53 -33.78 7.84
N GLY A 59 0.08 -34.32 8.90
CA GLY A 59 0.74 -33.52 9.93
C GLY A 59 1.87 -32.65 9.38
N GLU A 60 2.71 -33.21 8.50
CA GLU A 60 3.79 -32.45 7.86
C GLU A 60 3.26 -31.31 6.97
N VAL A 61 2.22 -31.59 6.17
CA VAL A 61 1.55 -30.57 5.36
C VAL A 61 0.98 -29.45 6.23
N ALA A 62 0.35 -29.80 7.36
CA ALA A 62 -0.19 -28.82 8.31
C ALA A 62 0.90 -27.90 8.84
N ARG A 63 2.03 -28.51 9.26
CA ARG A 63 3.16 -27.78 9.81
C ARG A 63 3.77 -26.84 8.78
N ARG A 64 3.98 -27.30 7.55
CA ARG A 64 4.50 -26.46 6.45
C ARG A 64 3.60 -25.26 6.16
N ILE A 65 2.27 -25.47 6.09
CA ILE A 65 1.32 -24.38 5.91
C ILE A 65 1.41 -23.39 7.09
N ALA A 66 1.48 -23.88 8.33
CA ALA A 66 1.60 -23.04 9.52
C ALA A 66 2.92 -22.25 9.58
N GLU A 67 4.00 -22.81 9.05
CA GLU A 67 5.30 -22.15 8.89
C GLU A 67 5.34 -21.19 7.68
N GLY A 68 4.27 -21.13 6.88
CA GLY A 68 4.16 -20.26 5.71
C GLY A 68 4.75 -20.85 4.42
N ASP A 69 5.19 -22.11 4.43
CA ASP A 69 5.64 -22.81 3.23
C ASP A 69 4.44 -23.37 2.45
N LEU A 70 4.00 -22.58 1.47
CA LEU A 70 2.90 -22.91 0.56
C LEU A 70 3.40 -23.48 -0.78
N SER A 71 4.70 -23.74 -0.91
CA SER A 71 5.31 -24.22 -2.16
C SER A 71 5.11 -25.73 -2.40
N ALA A 72 4.75 -26.45 -1.34
CA ALA A 72 4.55 -27.89 -1.35
C ALA A 72 3.41 -28.31 -2.27
N GLU A 73 3.66 -29.25 -3.18
CA GLU A 73 2.56 -29.91 -3.90
C GLU A 73 1.81 -30.88 -2.96
N ILE A 74 0.56 -30.56 -2.64
CA ILE A 74 -0.32 -31.47 -1.91
C ILE A 74 -1.06 -32.37 -2.92
N ARG A 75 -0.68 -33.66 -2.91
CA ARG A 75 -1.29 -34.69 -3.76
C ARG A 75 -2.42 -35.38 -3.02
N THR A 76 -3.61 -35.39 -3.63
CA THR A 76 -4.82 -36.05 -3.11
C THR A 76 -5.15 -37.23 -3.99
N GLY A 77 -5.51 -38.38 -3.40
CA GLY A 77 -5.93 -39.56 -4.13
C GLY A 77 -7.31 -39.42 -4.78
N ALA A 78 -7.62 -40.32 -5.72
CA ALA A 78 -8.95 -40.41 -6.31
C ALA A 78 -9.97 -40.89 -5.25
N GLY A 79 -10.99 -40.06 -4.98
CA GLY A 79 -12.02 -40.36 -3.98
C GLY A 79 -11.77 -39.74 -2.59
N ASP A 80 -10.72 -38.93 -2.42
CA ASP A 80 -10.36 -38.25 -1.18
C ASP A 80 -10.79 -36.75 -1.18
N GLN A 81 -11.75 -36.36 -2.02
CA GLN A 81 -12.20 -34.97 -2.20
C GLN A 81 -12.73 -34.33 -0.90
N ASP A 82 -13.37 -35.14 -0.04
CA ASP A 82 -13.92 -34.70 1.24
C ASP A 82 -12.96 -34.92 2.42
N SER A 83 -11.70 -35.30 2.13
CA SER A 83 -10.71 -35.58 3.16
C SER A 83 -10.13 -34.30 3.77
N ILE A 84 -9.56 -34.44 4.97
CA ILE A 84 -8.81 -33.36 5.62
C ILE A 84 -7.67 -32.87 4.71
N LEU A 85 -6.94 -33.78 4.05
CA LEU A 85 -5.86 -33.41 3.14
C LEU A 85 -6.34 -32.55 1.95
N ALA A 86 -7.52 -32.86 1.39
CA ALA A 86 -8.12 -32.06 0.33
C ALA A 86 -8.55 -30.66 0.83
N ALA A 87 -9.14 -30.58 2.02
CA ALA A 87 -9.47 -29.29 2.63
C ALA A 87 -8.21 -28.44 2.90
N MET A 88 -7.12 -29.06 3.35
CA MET A 88 -5.84 -28.38 3.55
C MET A 88 -5.20 -27.92 2.25
N LYS A 89 -5.34 -28.69 1.15
CA LYS A 89 -4.95 -28.24 -0.18
C LYS A 89 -5.70 -26.98 -0.61
N ALA A 90 -7.01 -26.96 -0.44
CA ALA A 90 -7.81 -25.77 -0.74
C ALA A 90 -7.44 -24.58 0.15
N MET A 91 -7.13 -24.82 1.42
CA MET A 91 -6.62 -23.80 2.34
C MET A 91 -5.28 -23.23 1.87
N GLN A 92 -4.30 -24.09 1.55
CA GLN A 92 -3.00 -23.68 1.02
C GLN A 92 -3.14 -22.80 -0.21
N GLN A 93 -3.99 -23.20 -1.17
CA GLN A 93 -4.25 -22.43 -2.39
C GLN A 93 -4.82 -21.04 -2.06
N ARG A 94 -5.84 -20.96 -1.21
CA ARG A 94 -6.46 -19.68 -0.82
C ARG A 94 -5.49 -18.75 -0.10
N VAL A 95 -4.64 -19.28 0.78
CA VAL A 95 -3.62 -18.49 1.46
C VAL A 95 -2.58 -17.99 0.44
N SER A 96 -2.14 -18.85 -0.48
CA SER A 96 -1.20 -18.47 -1.54
C SER A 96 -1.76 -17.36 -2.44
N ASP A 97 -3.02 -17.49 -2.86
CA ASP A 97 -3.70 -16.47 -3.66
C ASP A 97 -3.83 -15.15 -2.90
N THR A 98 -4.16 -15.22 -1.60
CA THR A 98 -4.28 -14.03 -0.74
C THR A 98 -2.94 -13.32 -0.61
N ILE A 99 -1.85 -14.05 -0.36
CA ILE A 99 -0.49 -13.49 -0.29
C ILE A 99 -0.09 -12.91 -1.65
N GLY A 100 -0.40 -13.59 -2.75
CA GLY A 100 -0.16 -13.08 -4.10
C GLY A 100 -0.91 -11.78 -4.40
N ASN A 101 -2.15 -11.65 -3.94
CA ASN A 101 -2.93 -10.42 -4.05
C ASN A 101 -2.33 -9.29 -3.21
N ILE A 102 -1.95 -9.57 -1.97
CA ILE A 102 -1.29 -8.59 -1.09
C ILE A 102 -0.01 -8.07 -1.72
N ARG A 103 0.83 -8.97 -2.28
CA ARG A 103 2.07 -8.58 -2.96
C ARG A 103 1.81 -7.67 -4.16
N ARG A 104 0.86 -8.03 -5.02
CA ARG A 104 0.49 -7.18 -6.19
C ARG A 104 -0.04 -5.81 -5.76
N SER A 105 -0.84 -5.75 -4.70
CA SER A 105 -1.30 -4.48 -4.14
C SER A 105 -0.15 -3.65 -3.59
N ALA A 106 0.81 -4.26 -2.91
CA ALA A 106 2.01 -3.57 -2.41
C ALA A 106 2.85 -3.00 -3.56
N ASP A 107 3.09 -3.77 -4.62
CA ASP A 107 3.82 -3.30 -5.82
C ASP A 107 3.09 -2.11 -6.50
N THR A 108 1.76 -2.14 -6.51
CA THR A 108 0.93 -1.04 -7.05
C THR A 108 1.04 0.21 -6.17
N ILE A 109 1.01 0.06 -4.85
CA ILE A 109 1.15 1.16 -3.90
C ILE A 109 2.55 1.78 -3.98
N ASP A 110 3.59 0.96 -4.11
CA ASP A 110 4.98 1.42 -4.26
C ASP A 110 5.14 2.28 -5.52
N THR A 111 4.62 1.79 -6.66
CA THR A 111 4.60 2.54 -7.92
C THR A 111 3.86 3.88 -7.77
N ALA A 112 2.64 3.86 -7.25
CA ALA A 112 1.84 5.06 -7.07
C ALA A 112 2.48 6.06 -6.10
N SER A 113 3.14 5.57 -5.05
CA SER A 113 3.88 6.40 -4.10
C SER A 113 5.08 7.08 -4.76
N GLY A 114 5.78 6.37 -5.65
CA GLY A 114 6.84 6.93 -6.47
C GLY A 114 6.34 8.04 -7.41
N GLU A 115 5.20 7.84 -8.06
CA GLU A 115 4.56 8.85 -8.91
C GLU A 115 4.14 10.09 -8.11
N ILE A 116 3.55 9.91 -6.91
CA ILE A 116 3.20 11.02 -6.00
C ILE A 116 4.45 11.79 -5.58
N ALA A 117 5.54 11.10 -5.21
CA ALA A 117 6.78 11.74 -4.80
C ALA A 117 7.36 12.59 -5.93
N SER A 118 7.38 12.06 -7.16
CA SER A 118 7.82 12.80 -8.34
C SER A 118 6.92 14.00 -8.64
N GLY A 119 5.60 13.83 -8.56
CA GLY A 119 4.64 14.91 -8.76
C GLY A 119 4.76 16.02 -7.71
N ASN A 120 5.06 15.65 -6.46
CA ASN A 120 5.27 16.62 -5.40
C ASN A 120 6.57 17.42 -5.60
N MET A 121 7.64 16.80 -6.10
CA MET A 121 8.87 17.52 -6.46
C MET A 121 8.64 18.53 -7.60
N ASP A 122 7.90 18.16 -8.65
CA ASP A 122 7.54 19.08 -9.73
C ASP A 122 6.68 20.24 -9.22
N LEU A 123 5.68 19.94 -8.37
CA LEU A 123 4.82 20.96 -7.79
C LEU A 123 5.63 21.94 -6.92
N SER A 124 6.50 21.43 -6.04
CA SER A 124 7.40 22.26 -5.23
C SER A 124 8.28 23.16 -6.09
N ALA A 125 8.90 22.63 -7.14
CA ALA A 125 9.74 23.42 -8.06
C ALA A 125 8.93 24.54 -8.76
N ARG A 126 7.70 24.25 -9.17
CA ARG A 126 6.80 25.25 -9.77
C ARG A 126 6.36 26.30 -8.76
N THR A 127 6.09 25.92 -7.52
CA THR A 127 5.76 26.87 -6.44
C THR A 127 6.95 27.78 -6.12
N GLU A 128 8.17 27.25 -6.07
CA GLU A 128 9.39 28.05 -5.88
C GLU A 128 9.61 29.05 -7.03
N SER A 129 9.45 28.59 -8.29
CA SER A 129 9.54 29.48 -9.46
C SER A 129 8.47 30.58 -9.44
N GLN A 130 7.26 30.25 -9.00
CA GLN A 130 6.16 31.22 -8.89
C GLN A 130 6.42 32.23 -7.78
N ALA A 131 6.95 31.80 -6.63
CA ALA A 131 7.32 32.68 -5.53
C ALA A 131 8.40 33.69 -5.99
N SER A 132 9.45 33.20 -6.66
CA SER A 132 10.51 34.07 -7.21
C SER A 132 9.96 35.08 -8.23
N SER A 133 9.04 34.66 -9.10
CA SER A 133 8.39 35.56 -10.07
C SER A 133 7.56 36.65 -9.36
N LEU A 134 6.86 36.30 -8.27
CA LEU A 134 6.10 37.26 -7.47
C LEU A 134 7.00 38.26 -6.74
N GLU A 135 8.17 37.82 -6.26
CA GLU A 135 9.18 38.71 -5.66
C GLU A 135 9.71 39.72 -6.68
N GLU A 136 10.06 39.26 -7.89
CA GLU A 136 10.52 40.13 -8.99
C GLU A 136 9.44 41.14 -9.42
N LEU A 137 8.19 40.67 -9.55
CA LEU A 137 7.06 41.54 -9.84
C LEU A 137 6.85 42.60 -8.75
N THR A 138 6.95 42.21 -7.48
CA THR A 138 6.81 43.13 -6.35
C THR A 138 7.91 44.19 -6.36
N SER A 139 9.15 43.79 -6.63
CA SER A 139 10.28 44.70 -6.80
C SER A 139 10.04 45.69 -7.96
N THR A 140 9.60 45.18 -9.11
CA THR A 140 9.30 45.99 -10.30
C THR A 140 8.17 46.99 -10.03
N VAL A 141 7.11 46.57 -9.34
CA VAL A 141 6.00 47.45 -8.94
C VAL A 141 6.47 48.53 -7.98
N ALA A 142 7.31 48.20 -7.00
CA ALA A 142 7.89 49.18 -6.07
C ALA A 142 8.78 50.20 -6.81
N GLN A 143 9.61 49.74 -7.75
CA GLN A 143 10.43 50.61 -8.58
C GLN A 143 9.57 51.53 -9.47
N ASN A 144 8.51 51.01 -10.07
CA ASN A 144 7.57 51.82 -10.87
C ASN A 144 6.86 52.89 -10.03
N ALA A 145 6.46 52.56 -8.79
CA ALA A 145 5.88 53.54 -7.88
C ALA A 145 6.88 54.65 -7.53
N ALA A 146 8.14 54.30 -7.23
CA ALA A 146 9.19 55.27 -6.98
C ALA A 146 9.47 56.16 -8.20
N ASN A 147 9.52 55.59 -9.40
CA ASN A 147 9.69 56.32 -10.65
C ASN A 147 8.52 57.30 -10.89
N ALA A 148 7.28 56.91 -10.61
CA ALA A 148 6.12 57.78 -10.73
C ALA A 148 6.19 58.97 -9.75
N VAL A 149 6.62 58.74 -8.51
CA VAL A 149 6.85 59.82 -7.53
C VAL A 149 7.93 60.78 -8.02
N GLN A 150 9.07 60.26 -8.48
CA GLN A 150 10.18 61.07 -8.99
C GLN A 150 9.77 61.89 -10.22
N ALA A 151 9.05 61.29 -11.18
CA ALA A 151 8.51 61.97 -12.35
C ALA A 151 7.54 63.09 -11.95
N ASN A 152 6.65 62.84 -10.98
CA ASN A 152 5.74 63.86 -10.45
C ASN A 152 6.50 65.03 -9.83
N THR A 153 7.56 64.77 -9.05
CA THR A 153 8.43 65.84 -8.50
C THR A 153 9.08 66.65 -9.63
N LEU A 154 9.61 66.00 -10.67
CA LEU A 154 10.22 66.68 -11.81
C LEU A 154 9.21 67.58 -12.56
N VAL A 155 7.99 67.10 -12.77
CA VAL A 155 6.89 67.88 -13.37
C VAL A 155 6.53 69.09 -12.51
N GLN A 156 6.46 68.94 -11.19
CA GLN A 156 6.20 70.07 -10.28
C GLN A 156 7.32 71.12 -10.34
N SER A 157 8.59 70.70 -10.36
CA SER A 157 9.72 71.61 -10.53
C SER A 157 9.69 72.32 -11.88
N ALA A 158 9.43 71.60 -12.98
CA ALA A 158 9.32 72.19 -14.32
C ALA A 158 8.17 73.20 -14.42
N SER A 159 7.02 72.88 -13.82
CA SER A 159 5.87 73.79 -13.73
C SER A 159 6.21 75.06 -12.95
N SER A 160 6.92 74.94 -11.82
CA SER A 160 7.42 76.09 -11.06
C SER A 160 8.37 76.97 -11.86
N VAL A 161 9.33 76.37 -12.58
CA VAL A 161 10.25 77.09 -13.47
C VAL A 161 9.50 77.79 -14.60
N ALA A 162 8.54 77.10 -15.24
CA ALA A 162 7.71 77.70 -16.29
C ALA A 162 6.87 78.88 -15.77
N ALA A 163 6.28 78.75 -14.56
CA ALA A 163 5.53 79.83 -13.91
C ALA A 163 6.44 81.04 -13.62
N GLN A 164 7.66 80.80 -13.12
CA GLN A 164 8.64 81.86 -12.90
C GLN A 164 9.08 82.53 -14.20
N GLY A 165 9.33 81.74 -15.25
CA GLY A 165 9.61 82.25 -16.60
C GLY A 165 8.46 83.12 -17.15
N GLY A 166 7.21 82.70 -16.94
CA GLY A 166 6.02 83.47 -17.29
C GLY A 166 5.98 84.85 -16.60
N LYS A 167 6.36 84.93 -15.32
CA LYS A 167 6.47 86.22 -14.60
C LYS A 167 7.53 87.12 -15.24
N VAL A 168 8.70 86.58 -15.59
CA VAL A 168 9.78 87.33 -16.24
C VAL A 168 9.33 87.88 -17.60
N VAL A 169 8.69 87.05 -18.43
CA VAL A 169 8.16 87.48 -19.73
C VAL A 169 7.09 88.56 -19.56
N SER A 170 6.18 88.41 -18.58
CA SER A 170 5.18 89.44 -18.25
C SER A 170 5.83 90.77 -17.88
N GLN A 171 6.88 90.75 -17.04
CA GLN A 171 7.64 91.94 -16.66
C GLN A 171 8.32 92.59 -17.88
N VAL A 172 8.88 91.80 -18.81
CA VAL A 172 9.43 92.31 -20.08
C VAL A 172 8.35 92.95 -20.94
N VAL A 173 7.18 92.35 -21.08
CA VAL A 173 6.06 92.91 -21.85
C VAL A 173 5.56 94.22 -21.25
N GLN A 174 5.41 94.29 -19.93
CA GLN A 174 5.10 95.55 -19.23
C GLN A 174 6.18 96.59 -19.45
N THR A 175 7.46 96.16 -19.45
CA THR A 175 8.61 97.02 -19.72
C THR A 175 8.56 97.62 -21.12
N GLN A 176 8.27 96.79 -22.12
CA GLN A 176 8.11 97.22 -23.50
C GLN A 176 6.90 98.15 -23.66
N ARG A 177 5.78 97.87 -22.98
CA ARG A 177 4.58 98.71 -23.01
C ARG A 177 4.83 100.10 -22.43
N TRP A 178 5.60 100.24 -21.35
CA TRP A 178 5.92 101.58 -20.81
C TRP A 178 6.89 102.33 -21.73
N LYS A 179 7.91 101.68 -22.30
CA LYS A 179 8.83 102.32 -23.26
C LYS A 179 8.08 102.84 -24.48
N ARG A 180 7.13 102.05 -24.99
CA ARG A 180 6.30 102.41 -26.15
C ARG A 180 5.27 103.50 -25.86
N ARG A 181 5.00 103.80 -24.58
CA ARG A 181 4.10 104.86 -24.11
C ARG A 181 4.84 106.08 -23.54
N ALA A 182 6.17 106.05 -23.42
CA ALA A 182 6.94 107.21 -22.98
C ALA A 182 6.86 108.31 -24.05
N PRO A 183 6.33 109.51 -23.73
CA PRO A 183 6.32 110.62 -24.68
C PRO A 183 7.76 111.05 -24.95
N ALA A 184 8.11 111.21 -26.23
CA ALA A 184 9.34 111.85 -26.65
C ALA A 184 9.31 113.33 -26.22
N SER A 185 9.75 113.60 -24.99
CA SER A 185 10.01 114.94 -24.48
C SER A 185 11.29 114.85 -23.65
N ARG A 186 12.40 115.50 -23.99
CA ARG A 186 12.61 116.68 -24.84
C ARG A 186 14.12 116.80 -25.10
N ALA A 187 14.45 117.73 -26.01
CA ALA A 187 15.76 118.37 -26.26
C ALA A 187 16.49 117.77 -27.48
N VAL A 188 16.98 118.55 -28.46
CA VAL A 188 17.48 119.93 -28.48
C VAL A 188 17.29 120.50 -29.89
N GLY A 189 17.00 121.81 -29.98
CA GLY A 189 16.99 122.54 -31.25
C GLY A 189 16.75 124.03 -31.09
N SER A 190 17.37 124.66 -30.08
CA SER A 190 17.68 126.09 -30.14
C SER A 190 18.83 126.25 -31.11
N GLN A 191 18.56 126.69 -32.35
CA GLN A 191 19.47 127.46 -33.19
C GLN A 191 18.79 127.75 -34.54
N TRP A 192 18.52 129.04 -34.73
CA TRP A 192 18.08 129.77 -35.93
C TRP A 192 16.63 129.60 -36.37
#